data_AF-A0A3A9XAS6-F1
#
_entry.id   AF-A0A3A9XAS6-F1
#
_cell.length_a   1.000
_cell.length_b   1.000
_cell.length_c   1.000
_cell.angle_alpha   90.00
_cell.angle_beta   90.00
_cell.angle_gamma   90.00
#
_symmetry.space_group_name_H-M   'P 1'
#
loop_
_entity.id
_entity.type
_entity.pdbx_description
1 polymer ?
#
loop_
_entity_poly.entity_id
_entity_poly.type
_entity_poly.pdbx_seq_one_letter_code
_entity_poly.pdbx_strand_id
1 'polypeptide(L)'
;MIPADSGFSILYFAYAIFLILIVFGLFFKSNKKEFWIHLIFYSLYAGLMIYVFSEKENFQGGGSLVVLFYGFIFPILHLVIYGIIKLIKYLRKKNGIEHYI
;
A
#
# COMPACT_ATOMS: atom_id res chain seq x y z
N MET A 1 16.22 16.83 3.66
CA MET A 1 17.14 15.73 3.33
C MET A 1 16.30 14.48 3.32
N ILE A 2 16.32 13.69 2.26
CA ILE A 2 15.60 12.41 2.23
C ILE A 2 16.41 11.43 3.11
N PRO A 3 15.81 10.83 4.16
CA PRO A 3 16.51 9.83 4.96
C PRO A 3 16.93 8.66 4.09
N ALA A 4 18.21 8.29 4.10
CA ALA A 4 18.77 7.28 3.20
C ALA A 4 19.39 6.09 3.95
N ASP A 5 19.13 5.95 5.26
CA ASP A 5 19.56 4.76 5.99
C ASP A 5 18.79 3.50 5.52
N SER A 6 19.28 2.35 5.97
CA SER A 6 18.77 1.05 5.53
C SER A 6 17.28 0.84 5.84
N GLY A 7 16.77 1.42 6.93
CA GLY A 7 15.35 1.34 7.29
C GLY A 7 14.47 2.04 6.27
N PHE A 8 14.82 3.28 5.91
CA PHE A 8 14.07 4.05 4.91
C PHE A 8 14.28 3.50 3.50
N SER A 9 15.43 2.91 3.20
CA SER A 9 15.68 2.25 1.92
C SER A 9 14.73 1.06 1.69
N ILE A 10 14.49 0.24 2.71
CA ILE A 10 13.51 -0.85 2.67
C ILE A 10 12.09 -0.31 2.45
N LEU A 11 11.76 0.77 3.15
CA LEU A 11 10.47 1.45 2.97
C LEU A 11 10.28 1.92 1.52
N TYR A 12 11.26 2.62 0.94
CA TYR A 12 11.19 3.09 -0.44
C TYR A 12 11.10 1.93 -1.44
N PHE A 13 11.84 0.85 -1.19
CA PHE A 13 11.77 -0.35 -2.02
C PHE A 13 10.38 -1.01 -1.97
N ALA A 14 9.77 -1.08 -0.78
CA ALA A 14 8.39 -1.55 -0.64
C ALA A 14 7.42 -0.66 -1.44
N TYR A 15 7.55 0.67 -1.33
CA TYR A 15 6.74 1.57 -2.15
C TYR A 15 6.97 1.32 -3.66
N ALA A 16 8.21 1.18 -4.12
CA ALA A 16 8.50 0.87 -5.52
C ALA A 16 7.85 -0.44 -6.00
N ILE A 17 7.91 -1.52 -5.22
CA ILE A 17 7.23 -2.78 -5.55
C ILE A 17 5.72 -2.57 -5.69
N PHE A 18 5.11 -1.84 -4.77
CA PHE A 18 3.67 -1.55 -4.81
C PHE A 18 3.27 -0.76 -6.05
N LEU A 19 4.06 0.26 -6.41
CA LEU A 19 3.85 1.03 -7.61
C LEU A 19 3.90 0.11 -8.84
N ILE A 20 4.89 -0.78 -8.91
CA ILE A 20 5.03 -1.78 -9.98
C ILE A 20 3.79 -2.69 -10.01
N LEU A 21 3.33 -3.23 -8.88
CA LEU A 21 2.14 -4.09 -8.82
C LEU A 21 0.87 -3.36 -9.30
N ILE A 22 0.70 -2.08 -8.95
CA ILE A 22 -0.41 -1.24 -9.42
C ILE A 22 -0.34 -1.05 -10.93
N VAL A 23 0.85 -0.75 -11.46
CA VAL A 23 1.09 -0.57 -12.91
C VAL A 23 0.90 -1.90 -13.66
N PHE A 24 1.39 -3.02 -13.14
CA PHE A 24 1.10 -4.35 -13.70
C PHE A 24 -0.40 -4.67 -13.66
N GLY A 25 -1.10 -4.27 -12.59
CA GLY A 25 -2.55 -4.37 -12.49
C GLY A 25 -3.27 -3.60 -13.60
N LEU A 26 -2.76 -2.43 -13.99
CA LEU A 26 -3.26 -1.63 -15.12
C LEU A 26 -3.09 -2.37 -16.45
N PHE A 27 -1.91 -2.95 -16.70
CA PHE A 27 -1.59 -3.58 -17.99
C PHE A 27 -2.21 -4.98 -18.17
N PHE A 28 -2.34 -5.76 -17.10
CA PHE A 28 -2.69 -7.18 -17.20
C PHE A 28 -4.07 -7.57 -16.63
N LYS A 29 -4.76 -6.71 -15.85
CA LYS A 29 -6.10 -7.01 -15.30
C LYS A 29 -7.14 -5.92 -15.61
N SER A 30 -8.20 -6.35 -16.30
CA SER A 30 -9.28 -5.51 -16.85
C SER A 30 -10.21 -4.81 -15.83
N ASN A 31 -10.04 -5.01 -14.51
CA ASN A 31 -10.97 -4.41 -13.54
C ASN A 31 -10.58 -2.98 -13.16
N LYS A 32 -10.85 -2.03 -14.09
CA LYS A 32 -10.50 -0.61 -13.97
C LYS A 32 -10.91 0.03 -12.64
N LYS A 33 -12.04 -0.41 -12.04
CA LYS A 33 -12.50 0.09 -10.73
C LYS A 33 -11.55 -0.27 -9.59
N GLU A 34 -11.07 -1.52 -9.54
CA GLU A 34 -10.11 -1.96 -8.52
C GLU A 34 -8.80 -1.17 -8.65
N PHE A 35 -8.31 -1.01 -9.87
CA PHE A 35 -7.12 -0.21 -10.16
C PHE A 35 -7.22 1.22 -9.60
N TRP A 36 -8.29 1.94 -9.91
CA TRP A 36 -8.48 3.32 -9.43
C TRP A 36 -8.55 3.41 -7.91
N ILE A 37 -9.20 2.45 -7.24
CA ILE A 37 -9.22 2.40 -5.78
C ILE A 37 -7.80 2.24 -5.22
N HIS A 38 -7.03 1.27 -5.72
CA HIS A 38 -5.65 1.08 -5.27
C HIS A 38 -4.78 2.31 -5.53
N LEU A 39 -4.93 2.94 -6.70
CA LEU A 39 -4.17 4.14 -7.05
C LEU A 39 -4.51 5.32 -6.13
N ILE A 40 -5.79 5.54 -5.81
CA ILE A 40 -6.22 6.62 -4.91
C ILE A 40 -5.66 6.43 -3.51
N PHE A 41 -5.84 5.24 -2.92
CA PHE A 41 -5.33 4.95 -1.58
C PHE A 41 -3.81 5.10 -1.53
N TYR A 42 -3.10 4.55 -2.52
CA TYR A 42 -1.66 4.62 -2.59
C TYR A 42 -1.15 6.05 -2.77
N SER A 43 -1.84 6.87 -3.58
CA SER A 43 -1.51 8.28 -3.76
C SER A 43 -1.73 9.09 -2.48
N LEU A 44 -2.80 8.80 -1.73
CA LEU A 44 -3.05 9.41 -0.42
C LEU A 44 -1.96 9.07 0.58
N TYR A 45 -1.54 7.79 0.64
CA TYR A 45 -0.44 7.36 1.51
C TYR A 45 0.88 8.03 1.11
N ALA A 46 1.20 8.07 -0.18
CA ALA A 46 2.40 8.73 -0.68
C ALA A 46 2.39 10.22 -0.33
N GLY A 47 1.26 10.92 -0.52
CA GLY A 47 1.11 12.33 -0.15
C GLY A 47 1.30 12.58 1.34
N LEU A 48 0.72 11.74 2.19
CA LEU A 48 0.90 11.81 3.65
C LEU A 48 2.37 11.59 4.03
N MET A 49 3.04 10.60 3.45
CA MET A 49 4.45 10.34 3.73
C MET A 49 5.35 11.48 3.23
N ILE A 50 5.05 12.10 2.09
CA ILE A 50 5.76 13.30 1.61
C ILE A 50 5.61 14.45 2.61
N TYR A 51 4.39 14.67 3.13
CA TYR A 51 4.15 15.68 4.16
C TYR A 51 4.97 15.39 5.43
N VAL A 52 4.89 14.16 5.95
CA VAL A 52 5.65 13.72 7.13
C VAL A 52 7.16 13.86 6.94
N PHE A 53 7.68 13.53 5.75
CA PHE A 53 9.10 13.66 5.43
C PHE A 53 9.57 15.11 5.23
N SER A 54 8.66 16.04 5.00
CA SER A 54 9.00 17.46 4.80
C SER A 54 9.37 18.15 6.11
N GLU A 55 8.86 17.67 7.24
CA GLU A 55 9.14 18.24 8.56
C GLU A 55 10.31 17.51 9.25
N LYS A 56 11.36 18.26 9.60
CA LYS A 56 12.56 17.71 10.25
C LYS A 56 12.30 17.21 11.67
N GLU A 57 11.33 17.79 12.36
CA GLU A 57 10.98 17.44 13.74
C GLU A 57 10.47 16.00 13.85
N ASN A 58 9.81 15.49 12.81
CA ASN A 58 9.34 14.11 12.74
C ASN A 58 10.46 13.06 12.80
N PHE A 59 11.72 13.46 12.61
CA PHE A 59 12.88 12.58 12.67
C PHE A 59 13.70 12.75 13.95
N GLN A 60 13.35 13.69 14.81
CA GLN A 60 14.05 13.93 16.08
C GLN A 60 13.49 13.03 17.20
N GLY A 61 14.30 12.79 18.24
CA GLY A 61 13.83 12.10 19.46
C GLY A 61 13.31 10.67 19.28
N GLY A 62 13.71 9.97 18.21
CA GLY A 62 13.20 8.63 17.87
C GLY A 62 11.94 8.62 17.00
N GLY A 63 11.43 9.78 16.59
CA GLY A 63 10.30 9.90 15.67
C GLY A 63 10.52 9.21 14.32
N SER A 64 11.77 9.08 13.88
CA SER A 64 12.14 8.34 12.66
C SER A 64 11.66 6.89 12.68
N LEU A 65 11.67 6.23 13.85
CA LEU A 65 11.17 4.86 14.01
C LEU A 65 9.65 4.79 13.81
N VAL A 66 8.93 5.78 14.33
CA VAL A 66 7.47 5.89 14.21
C VAL A 66 7.07 6.13 12.75
N VAL A 67 7.79 7.03 12.07
CA VAL A 67 7.62 7.31 10.65
C VAL A 67 7.88 6.06 9.80
N LEU A 68 8.94 5.31 10.10
CA LEU A 68 9.24 4.04 9.43
C LEU A 68 8.15 2.99 9.65
N PHE A 69 7.72 2.82 10.91
CA PHE A 69 6.72 1.83 11.30
C PHE A 69 5.39 2.07 10.59
N TYR A 70 4.85 3.29 10.69
CA TYR A 70 3.59 3.61 10.03
C TYR A 70 3.73 3.64 8.52
N GLY A 71 4.84 4.19 8.00
CA GLY A 71 5.12 4.19 6.56
C GLY A 71 5.07 2.79 5.95
N PHE A 72 5.56 1.78 6.66
CA PHE A 72 5.60 0.39 6.21
C PHE A 72 4.28 -0.36 6.43
N ILE A 73 3.60 -0.11 7.56
CA ILE A 73 2.37 -0.80 7.92
C ILE A 73 1.23 -0.50 6.96
N PHE A 74 1.04 0.75 6.57
CA PHE A 74 -0.07 1.14 5.70
C PHE A 74 -0.13 0.36 4.37
N PRO A 75 0.95 0.31 3.56
CA PRO A 75 0.93 -0.45 2.32
C PRO A 75 0.71 -1.95 2.59
N ILE A 76 1.34 -2.53 3.60
CA ILE A 76 1.16 -3.96 3.94
C ILE A 76 -0.27 -4.27 4.33
N LEU A 77 -0.85 -3.47 5.22
CA LEU A 77 -2.22 -3.65 5.68
C LEU A 77 -3.20 -3.55 4.50
N HIS A 78 -2.97 -2.63 3.57
CA HIS A 78 -3.76 -2.51 2.35
C HIS A 78 -3.73 -3.79 1.50
N LEU A 79 -2.55 -4.40 1.31
CA LEU A 79 -2.43 -5.68 0.62
C LEU A 79 -3.09 -6.82 1.36
N VAL A 80 -2.92 -6.91 2.67
CA VAL A 80 -3.50 -7.98 3.49
C VAL A 80 -5.02 -7.90 3.41
N ILE A 81 -5.61 -6.72 3.62
CA ILE A 81 -7.06 -6.52 3.51
C ILE A 81 -7.54 -6.89 2.11
N TYR A 82 -6.89 -6.39 1.07
CA TYR A 82 -7.27 -6.72 -0.31
C TYR A 82 -7.15 -8.22 -0.63
N GLY A 83 -6.08 -8.86 -0.16
CA GLY A 83 -5.85 -10.30 -0.30
C GLY A 83 -6.93 -11.11 0.38
N ILE A 84 -7.32 -10.75 1.61
CA ILE A 84 -8.43 -11.37 2.34
C ILE A 84 -9.75 -11.20 1.58
N ILE A 85 -10.06 -10.00 1.08
CA ILE A 85 -11.29 -9.76 0.30
C ILE A 85 -11.32 -10.65 -0.94
N LYS A 86 -10.20 -10.76 -1.67
CA LYS A 86 -10.11 -11.63 -2.85
C LYS A 86 -10.22 -13.11 -2.49
N LEU A 87 -9.61 -13.54 -1.40
CA LEU A 87 -9.69 -14.91 -0.91
C LEU A 87 -11.13 -15.27 -0.54
N ILE A 88 -11.83 -14.41 0.21
CA ILE A 88 -13.24 -14.62 0.58
C ILE A 88 -14.12 -14.69 -0.67
N LYS A 89 -13.95 -13.79 -1.63
CA LYS A 89 -14.69 -13.84 -2.91
C LYS A 89 -14.44 -15.14 -3.66
N TYR A 90 -13.18 -15.57 -3.75
CA TYR A 90 -12.81 -16.83 -4.39
C TYR A 90 -13.45 -18.04 -3.71
N LEU A 91 -13.39 -18.11 -2.37
CA LEU A 91 -14.00 -19.19 -1.60
C LEU A 91 -15.53 -19.21 -1.74
N ARG A 92 -16.18 -18.04 -1.72
CA ARG A 92 -17.63 -17.91 -1.93
C ARG A 92 -18.06 -18.43 -3.31
N LYS A 93 -17.30 -18.04 -4.35
CA LYS A 93 -17.53 -18.51 -5.72
C LYS A 93 -17.32 -20.02 -5.85
N LYS A 94 -16.23 -20.55 -5.27
CA LYS A 94 -15.90 -21.99 -5.28
C LYS A 94 -16.99 -22.83 -4.60
N ASN A 95 -17.57 -22.32 -3.52
CA ASN A 95 -18.62 -23.01 -2.76
C ASN A 95 -20.04 -22.82 -3.34
N GLY A 96 -20.19 -22.19 -4.51
CA GLY A 96 -21.49 -22.03 -5.19
C GLY A 96 -22.45 -21.02 -4.54
N ILE A 97 -21.98 -20.20 -3.59
CA ILE A 97 -22.82 -19.24 -2.83
C ILE A 97 -23.15 -17.99 -3.69
N GLU A 98 -22.49 -17.80 -4.83
CA GLU A 98 -22.67 -16.64 -5.73
C GLU A 98 -23.92 -16.70 -6.63
N HIS A 99 -24.69 -17.80 -6.65
CA HIS A 99 -25.84 -17.94 -7.56
C HIS A 99 -27.16 -17.30 -7.08
N TYR A 100 -27.19 -16.64 -5.92
CA TYR A 100 -28.43 -16.27 -5.23
C TYR A 100 -28.58 -14.77 -4.89
N ILE A 101 -27.74 -13.87 -5.44
CA ILE A 101 -27.92 -12.42 -5.27
C ILE A 101 -27.78 -11.72 -6.61
#